data_AF-A0A959Q9A5-F1
#
_entry.id   AF-A0A959Q9A5-F1
#
_cell.length_a   1.000
_cell.length_b   1.000
_cell.length_c   1.000
_cell.angle_alpha   90.00
_cell.angle_beta   90.00
_cell.angle_gamma   90.00
#
_symmetry.space_group_name_H-M   'P 1'
#
loop_
_entity.id
_entity.type
_entity.pdbx_description
1 polymer ?
#
loop_
_entity_poly.entity_id
_entity_poly.type
_entity_poly.pdbx_seq_one_letter_code
_entity_poly.pdbx_strand_id
1 'polypeptide(L)'
;GATQQGILAVANQHPTHLLREIRQIRMPAHHDVRPKDVDLRRLGSVIALAYERDLRDFESLLLLEGVGPRTLQSLTLVSEVLHGTPSRFQDPARFSFAHGGKDGHPFPVPTKVYDETIEVLRKAVDQAKIGHGDRQQAIKNLHQTAVRIEQHFTPNDEMEALIEREWAESRQYGGRTVAGLVGASDPGARRPPKKQLSLF
;
A
#
# COMPACT_ATOMS: atom_id res chain seq x y z
N GLY A 1 16.44 -3.18 -15.98
CA GLY A 1 15.41 -2.13 -16.23
C GLY A 1 15.78 -0.83 -15.54
N ALA A 2 15.08 0.27 -15.82
CA ALA A 2 15.39 1.60 -15.26
C ALA A 2 15.46 1.62 -13.72
N THR A 3 14.54 0.92 -13.03
CA THR A 3 14.55 0.80 -11.56
C THR A 3 15.80 0.13 -11.02
N GLN A 4 16.27 -0.95 -11.65
CA GLN A 4 17.49 -1.66 -11.26
C GLN A 4 18.72 -0.77 -11.40
N GLN A 5 18.80 0.01 -12.50
CA GLN A 5 19.87 0.98 -12.71
C GLN A 5 19.83 2.09 -11.65
N GLY A 6 18.63 2.58 -11.30
CA GLY A 6 18.45 3.56 -10.22
C GLY A 6 18.91 3.04 -8.85
N ILE A 7 18.52 1.82 -8.48
CA ILE A 7 18.96 1.19 -7.21
C ILE A 7 20.48 1.04 -7.20
N LEU A 8 21.08 0.55 -8.29
CA LEU A 8 22.53 0.43 -8.40
C LEU A 8 23.23 1.80 -8.36
N ALA A 9 22.64 2.84 -8.93
CA ALA A 9 23.20 4.19 -8.88
C ALA A 9 23.20 4.74 -7.45
N VAL A 10 22.12 4.56 -6.69
CA VAL A 10 22.03 4.97 -5.29
C VAL A 10 22.97 4.15 -4.41
N ALA A 11 23.03 2.82 -4.60
CA ALA A 11 23.90 1.94 -3.81
C ALA A 11 25.40 2.24 -4.04
N ASN A 12 25.77 2.68 -5.24
CA ASN A 12 27.14 3.06 -5.59
C ASN A 12 27.46 4.54 -5.33
N GLN A 13 26.49 5.35 -4.86
CA GLN A 13 26.75 6.75 -4.50
C GLN A 13 27.48 6.84 -3.16
N HIS A 14 28.43 7.78 -3.09
CA HIS A 14 29.17 8.03 -1.86
C HIS A 14 28.24 8.65 -0.78
N PRO A 15 28.23 8.16 0.48
CA PRO A 15 27.27 8.56 1.51
C PRO A 15 27.16 10.07 1.77
N THR A 16 28.25 10.81 1.56
CA THR A 16 28.26 12.28 1.72
C THR A 16 27.34 13.01 0.75
N HIS A 17 27.14 12.50 -0.46
CA HIS A 17 26.19 13.09 -1.43
C HIS A 17 24.75 12.85 -0.98
N LEU A 18 24.44 11.61 -0.57
CA LEU A 18 23.12 11.25 -0.03
C LEU A 18 22.77 12.06 1.22
N LEU A 19 23.71 12.23 2.15
CA LEU A 19 23.49 13.03 3.37
C LEU A 19 23.14 14.49 3.06
N ARG A 20 23.70 15.06 1.99
CA ARG A 20 23.39 16.43 1.57
C ARG A 20 21.96 16.53 1.04
N GLU A 21 21.53 15.55 0.24
CA GLU A 21 20.17 15.49 -0.31
C GLU A 21 19.13 15.21 0.79
N ILE A 22 19.41 14.28 1.70
CA ILE A 22 18.52 13.95 2.84
C ILE A 22 18.27 15.18 3.71
N ARG A 23 19.29 16.01 3.95
CA ARG A 23 19.14 17.26 4.72
C ARG A 23 18.25 18.30 4.05
N GLN A 24 18.02 18.20 2.74
CA GLN A 24 17.11 19.08 2.01
C GLN A 24 15.66 18.60 2.04
N ILE A 25 15.42 17.36 2.48
CA ILE A 25 14.06 16.82 2.60
C ILE A 25 13.33 17.58 3.71
N ARG A 26 12.24 18.26 3.32
CA ARG A 26 11.30 18.89 4.24
C ARG A 26 10.08 18.00 4.37
N MET A 27 9.95 17.33 5.52
CA MET A 27 8.77 16.54 5.84
C MET A 27 7.80 17.35 6.70
N PRO A 28 6.48 17.13 6.58
CA PRO A 28 5.53 17.70 7.52
C PRO A 28 5.78 17.21 8.95
N ALA A 29 5.46 18.03 9.94
CA ALA A 29 5.55 17.67 11.37
C ALA A 29 4.44 16.70 11.83
N HIS A 30 3.62 16.21 10.90
CA HIS A 30 2.49 15.33 11.18
C HIS A 30 2.65 14.00 10.46
N HIS A 31 2.10 12.96 11.09
CA HIS A 31 2.20 11.58 10.62
C HIS A 31 0.90 11.10 9.96
N ASP A 32 -0.22 11.78 10.25
CA ASP A 32 -1.51 11.40 9.73
C ASP A 32 -1.59 11.65 8.22
N VAL A 33 -2.06 10.65 7.49
CA VAL A 33 -2.29 10.76 6.05
C VAL A 33 -3.63 11.45 5.82
N ARG A 34 -3.63 12.60 5.16
CA ARG A 34 -4.83 13.44 4.94
C ARG A 34 -5.29 13.36 3.49
N PRO A 35 -6.54 13.74 3.18
CA PRO A 35 -7.04 13.77 1.80
C PRO A 35 -6.18 14.59 0.83
N LYS A 36 -5.52 15.65 1.32
CA LYS A 36 -4.61 16.48 0.51
C LYS A 36 -3.29 15.79 0.13
N ASP A 37 -2.92 14.71 0.82
CA ASP A 37 -1.66 13.99 0.61
C ASP A 37 -1.82 12.82 -0.38
N VAL A 38 -3.06 12.57 -0.83
CA VAL A 38 -3.45 11.40 -1.61
C VAL A 38 -4.32 11.81 -2.80
N ASP A 39 -4.09 11.23 -3.98
CA ASP A 39 -5.05 11.30 -5.06
C ASP A 39 -6.23 10.35 -4.76
N LEU A 40 -7.34 10.92 -4.30
CA LEU A 40 -8.53 10.15 -3.90
C LEU A 40 -9.14 9.34 -5.06
N ARG A 41 -8.95 9.78 -6.31
CA ARG A 41 -9.43 9.02 -7.47
C ARG A 41 -8.64 7.74 -7.63
N ARG A 42 -7.32 7.84 -7.51
CA ARG A 42 -6.41 6.68 -7.61
C ARG A 42 -6.53 5.74 -6.43
N LEU A 43 -6.68 6.27 -5.20
CA LEU A 43 -6.90 5.43 -4.04
C LEU A 43 -8.24 4.71 -4.14
N GLY A 44 -9.29 5.44 -4.51
CA GLY A 44 -10.63 4.90 -4.68
C GLY A 44 -10.71 3.81 -5.74
N SER A 45 -10.00 3.93 -6.87
CA SER A 45 -9.98 2.89 -7.91
C SER A 45 -9.35 1.58 -7.43
N VAL A 46 -8.33 1.65 -6.57
CA VAL A 46 -7.70 0.48 -5.93
C VAL A 46 -8.66 -0.19 -4.95
N ILE A 47 -9.38 0.60 -4.15
CA ILE A 47 -10.34 0.08 -3.18
C ILE A 47 -11.54 -0.55 -3.92
N ALA A 48 -12.06 0.11 -4.95
CA ALA A 48 -13.10 -0.43 -5.81
C ALA A 48 -12.65 -1.77 -6.41
N LEU A 49 -11.42 -1.84 -6.95
CA LEU A 49 -10.86 -3.08 -7.46
C LEU A 49 -10.86 -4.21 -6.41
N ALA A 50 -10.47 -3.88 -5.18
CA ALA A 50 -10.35 -4.85 -4.10
C ALA A 50 -11.70 -5.38 -3.59
N TYR A 51 -12.73 -4.53 -3.55
CA TYR A 51 -14.00 -4.82 -2.86
C TYR A 51 -15.21 -4.98 -3.79
N GLU A 52 -15.15 -4.54 -5.05
CA GLU A 52 -16.20 -4.73 -6.03
C GLU A 52 -15.98 -6.04 -6.80
N ARG A 53 -17.00 -6.91 -6.78
CA ARG A 53 -16.94 -8.23 -7.43
C ARG A 53 -17.16 -8.19 -8.95
N ASP A 54 -17.53 -7.04 -9.50
CA ASP A 54 -18.03 -6.91 -10.88
C ASP A 54 -16.92 -6.60 -11.91
N LEU A 55 -15.70 -7.05 -11.62
CA LEU A 55 -14.55 -6.77 -12.46
C LEU A 55 -14.53 -7.71 -13.68
N ARG A 56 -14.68 -7.09 -14.84
CA ARG A 56 -14.73 -7.71 -16.18
C ARG A 56 -13.44 -8.45 -16.60
N ASP A 57 -12.38 -8.40 -15.79
CA ASP A 57 -11.09 -9.10 -16.00
C ASP A 57 -10.97 -10.30 -15.04
N PHE A 58 -11.98 -11.17 -15.11
CA PHE A 58 -12.10 -12.35 -14.26
C PHE A 58 -10.93 -13.31 -14.43
N GLU A 59 -10.35 -13.42 -15.64
CA GLU A 59 -9.24 -14.33 -15.94
C GLU A 59 -7.96 -13.98 -15.17
N SER A 60 -7.62 -12.69 -15.05
CA SER A 60 -6.51 -12.25 -14.22
C SER A 60 -6.76 -12.46 -12.72
N LEU A 61 -8.02 -12.37 -12.29
CA LEU A 61 -8.43 -12.60 -10.90
C LEU A 61 -8.53 -14.10 -10.55
N LEU A 62 -8.82 -14.98 -11.51
CA LEU A 62 -8.83 -16.43 -11.33
C LEU A 62 -7.47 -16.96 -10.85
N LEU A 63 -6.37 -16.40 -11.36
CA LEU A 63 -5.01 -16.77 -10.94
C LEU A 63 -4.67 -16.29 -9.50
N LEU A 64 -5.49 -15.39 -8.98
CA LEU A 64 -5.47 -14.86 -7.62
C LEU A 64 -6.68 -15.36 -6.80
N GLU A 65 -7.35 -16.43 -7.25
CA GLU A 65 -8.45 -17.02 -6.50
C GLU A 65 -7.99 -17.41 -5.08
N GLY A 66 -8.83 -17.08 -4.09
CA GLY A 66 -8.53 -17.26 -2.68
C GLY A 66 -7.79 -16.09 -2.01
N VAL A 67 -7.33 -15.08 -2.77
CA VAL A 67 -6.78 -13.84 -2.23
C VAL A 67 -7.92 -12.96 -1.71
N GLY A 68 -7.85 -12.58 -0.43
CA GLY A 68 -8.85 -11.70 0.18
C GLY A 68 -8.79 -10.25 -0.34
N PRO A 69 -9.87 -9.46 -0.18
CA PRO A 69 -9.95 -8.09 -0.71
C PRO A 69 -8.81 -7.19 -0.22
N ARG A 70 -8.41 -7.29 1.06
CA ARG A 70 -7.29 -6.52 1.62
C ARG A 70 -5.95 -6.89 0.97
N THR A 71 -5.71 -8.17 0.76
CA THR A 71 -4.49 -8.65 0.11
C THR A 71 -4.48 -8.25 -1.37
N LEU A 72 -5.65 -8.25 -2.03
CA LEU A 72 -5.82 -7.76 -3.38
C LEU A 72 -5.54 -6.24 -3.48
N GLN A 73 -6.02 -5.44 -2.52
CA GLN A 73 -5.68 -4.03 -2.37
C GLN A 73 -4.17 -3.83 -2.23
N SER A 74 -3.51 -4.56 -1.32
CA SER A 74 -2.06 -4.52 -1.12
C SER A 74 -1.30 -4.87 -2.40
N LEU A 75 -1.67 -5.97 -3.06
CA LEU A 75 -1.05 -6.42 -4.32
C LEU A 75 -1.25 -5.43 -5.46
N THR A 76 -2.38 -4.74 -5.51
CA THR A 76 -2.65 -3.71 -6.52
C THR A 76 -1.72 -2.51 -6.36
N LEU A 77 -1.55 -2.03 -5.12
CA LEU A 77 -0.60 -0.95 -4.82
C LEU A 77 0.85 -1.38 -5.04
N VAL A 78 1.22 -2.62 -4.68
CA VAL A 78 2.55 -3.17 -4.96
C VAL A 78 2.79 -3.30 -6.46
N SER A 79 1.79 -3.76 -7.22
CA SER A 79 1.87 -3.84 -8.68
C SER A 79 2.13 -2.47 -9.32
N GLU A 80 1.51 -1.41 -8.79
CA GLU A 80 1.79 -0.04 -9.23
C GLU A 80 3.22 0.41 -8.88
N VAL A 81 3.79 -0.01 -7.74
CA VAL A 81 5.21 0.24 -7.44
C VAL A 81 6.13 -0.47 -8.43
N LEU A 82 5.79 -1.70 -8.85
CA LEU A 82 6.61 -2.53 -9.74
C LEU A 82 6.49 -2.12 -11.22
N HIS A 83 5.31 -1.68 -11.65
CA HIS A 83 4.97 -1.53 -13.07
C HIS A 83 4.44 -0.14 -13.44
N GLY A 84 4.17 0.72 -12.47
CA GLY A 84 3.67 2.07 -12.69
C GLY A 84 4.70 3.00 -13.33
N THR A 85 4.20 4.05 -14.00
CA THR A 85 5.03 5.11 -14.57
C THR A 85 5.48 6.11 -13.49
N PRO A 86 6.56 6.89 -13.71
CA PRO A 86 7.03 7.87 -12.73
C PRO A 86 5.97 8.86 -12.22
N SER A 87 4.97 9.21 -13.03
CA SER A 87 3.87 10.12 -12.64
C SER A 87 2.91 9.53 -11.60
N ARG A 88 2.95 8.20 -11.37
CA ARG A 88 2.17 7.51 -10.33
C ARG A 88 2.70 7.75 -8.92
N PHE A 89 3.90 8.31 -8.78
CA PHE A 89 4.55 8.53 -7.49
C PHE A 89 4.48 9.99 -6.99
N GLN A 90 3.58 10.80 -7.56
CA GLN A 90 3.35 12.18 -7.11
C GLN A 90 2.63 12.26 -5.76
N ASP A 91 1.86 11.23 -5.40
CA ASP A 91 1.09 11.12 -4.16
C ASP A 91 1.55 9.91 -3.31
N PRO A 92 2.81 9.88 -2.85
CA PRO A 92 3.41 8.69 -2.25
C PRO A 92 2.73 8.21 -0.96
N ALA A 93 1.98 9.09 -0.27
CA ALA A 93 1.26 8.72 0.94
C ALA A 93 0.16 7.67 0.65
N ARG A 94 -0.35 7.57 -0.58
CA ARG A 94 -1.33 6.55 -0.99
C ARG A 94 -0.81 5.13 -0.77
N PHE A 95 0.48 4.86 -0.99
CA PHE A 95 1.05 3.52 -0.83
C PHE A 95 1.04 3.02 0.63
N SER A 96 0.90 3.92 1.60
CA SER A 96 0.69 3.52 3.01
C SER A 96 -0.61 2.73 3.21
N PHE A 97 -1.60 2.86 2.33
CA PHE A 97 -2.84 2.05 2.37
C PHE A 97 -2.63 0.58 1.96
N ALA A 98 -1.43 0.20 1.49
CA ALA A 98 -1.13 -1.20 1.22
C ALA A 98 -0.94 -2.01 2.51
N HIS A 99 -0.25 -1.44 3.49
CA HIS A 99 0.15 -2.18 4.70
C HIS A 99 0.11 -1.33 5.98
N GLY A 100 -0.57 -0.18 5.96
CA GLY A 100 -0.61 0.73 7.10
C GLY A 100 0.75 1.31 7.46
N GLY A 101 0.85 1.77 8.71
CA GLY A 101 2.06 2.36 9.28
C GLY A 101 2.37 1.78 10.65
N LYS A 102 3.66 1.70 10.97
CA LYS A 102 4.13 1.25 12.29
C LYS A 102 3.69 2.18 13.42
N ASP A 103 3.41 3.44 13.14
CA ASP A 103 2.85 4.41 14.07
C ASP A 103 1.32 4.43 14.07
N GLY A 104 0.68 3.57 13.28
CA GLY A 104 -0.78 3.48 13.17
C GLY A 104 -1.39 4.42 12.12
N HIS A 105 -0.58 5.05 11.26
CA HIS A 105 -1.07 5.92 10.20
C HIS A 105 -0.82 5.33 8.80
N PRO A 106 -1.84 5.24 7.92
CA PRO A 106 -3.25 5.58 8.15
C PRO A 106 -3.93 4.63 9.16
N PHE A 107 -3.46 3.39 9.23
CA PHE A 107 -3.91 2.38 10.18
C PHE A 107 -2.73 1.48 10.60
N PRO A 108 -2.85 0.65 11.65
CA PRO A 108 -1.78 -0.23 12.12
C PRO A 108 -1.42 -1.28 11.08
N VAL A 109 -0.17 -1.75 11.10
CA VAL A 109 0.31 -2.75 10.14
C VAL A 109 -0.49 -4.05 10.26
N PRO A 110 -1.26 -4.47 9.23
CA PRO A 110 -2.03 -5.71 9.26
C PRO A 110 -1.09 -6.88 8.92
N THR A 111 -0.37 -7.40 9.92
CA THR A 111 0.74 -8.35 9.68
C THR A 111 0.31 -9.59 8.90
N LYS A 112 -0.92 -10.09 9.09
CA LYS A 112 -1.43 -11.26 8.34
C LYS A 112 -1.58 -10.97 6.85
N VAL A 113 -2.11 -9.80 6.49
CA VAL A 113 -2.26 -9.36 5.08
C VAL A 113 -0.88 -9.13 4.45
N TYR A 114 0.06 -8.59 5.25
CA TYR A 114 1.44 -8.41 4.82
C TYR A 114 2.09 -9.77 4.48
N ASP A 115 2.01 -10.75 5.39
CA ASP A 115 2.56 -12.09 5.19
C ASP A 115 1.93 -12.78 3.96
N GLU A 116 0.60 -12.66 3.79
CA GLU A 116 -0.10 -13.21 2.62
C GLU A 116 0.37 -12.54 1.32
N THR A 117 0.54 -11.21 1.31
CA THR A 117 1.05 -10.48 0.14
C THR A 117 2.45 -10.95 -0.24
N ILE A 118 3.34 -11.14 0.74
CA ILE A 118 4.70 -11.68 0.53
C ILE A 118 4.61 -13.09 -0.03
N GLU A 119 3.74 -13.94 0.50
CA GLU A 119 3.57 -15.31 0.03
C GLU A 119 3.10 -15.38 -1.42
N VAL A 120 2.12 -14.55 -1.80
CA VAL A 120 1.61 -14.47 -3.18
C VAL A 120 2.73 -14.04 -4.14
N LEU A 121 3.49 -13.00 -3.79
CA LEU A 121 4.61 -12.52 -4.61
C LEU A 121 5.72 -13.56 -4.73
N ARG A 122 6.07 -14.24 -3.62
CA ARG A 122 7.06 -15.32 -3.62
C ARG A 122 6.63 -16.44 -4.57
N LYS A 123 5.38 -16.91 -4.45
CA LYS A 123 4.83 -17.94 -5.35
C LYS A 123 4.87 -17.50 -6.80
N ALA A 124 4.53 -16.23 -7.10
CA ALA A 124 4.59 -15.71 -8.46
C ALA A 124 6.02 -15.74 -9.03
N VAL A 125 7.02 -15.35 -8.23
CA VAL A 125 8.43 -15.38 -8.63
C VAL A 125 8.93 -16.81 -8.84
N ASP A 126 8.61 -17.73 -7.93
CA ASP A 126 9.08 -19.11 -8.01
C ASP A 126 8.47 -19.86 -9.20
N GLN A 127 7.20 -19.61 -9.51
CA GLN A 127 6.55 -20.15 -10.71
C GLN A 127 7.14 -19.56 -12.00
N ALA A 128 7.41 -18.24 -12.03
CA ALA A 128 8.02 -17.60 -13.18
C ALA A 128 9.42 -18.17 -13.51
N LYS A 129 10.21 -18.55 -12.50
CA LYS A 129 11.54 -19.18 -12.69
C LYS A 129 11.48 -20.51 -13.44
N ILE A 130 10.38 -21.26 -13.33
CA ILE A 130 10.20 -22.56 -13.99
C ILE A 130 9.33 -22.46 -15.26
N GLY A 131 9.11 -21.24 -15.77
CA GLY A 131 8.37 -20.99 -17.01
C GLY A 131 6.87 -20.74 -16.85
N HIS A 132 6.34 -20.74 -15.62
CA HIS A 132 4.93 -20.48 -15.33
C HIS A 132 4.73 -19.01 -14.90
N GLY A 133 4.64 -18.12 -15.89
CA GLY A 133 4.56 -16.67 -15.69
C GLY A 133 3.17 -16.10 -15.40
N ASP A 134 2.12 -16.93 -15.46
CA ASP A 134 0.72 -16.45 -15.46
C ASP A 134 0.39 -15.63 -14.21
N ARG A 135 0.83 -16.07 -13.03
CA ARG A 135 0.59 -15.34 -11.79
C ARG A 135 1.34 -14.01 -11.73
N GLN A 136 2.55 -13.92 -12.30
CA GLN A 136 3.27 -12.66 -12.41
C GLN A 136 2.53 -11.70 -13.35
N GLN A 137 1.99 -12.21 -14.45
CA GLN A 137 1.19 -11.44 -15.39
C GLN A 137 -0.13 -10.96 -14.74
N ALA A 138 -0.79 -11.81 -13.95
CA ALA A 138 -1.98 -11.44 -13.18
C ALA A 138 -1.70 -10.29 -12.22
N ILE A 139 -0.60 -10.34 -11.46
CA ILE A 139 -0.21 -9.25 -10.56
C ILE A 139 0.03 -7.97 -11.36
N LYS A 140 0.72 -8.03 -12.50
CA LYS A 140 0.92 -6.87 -13.39
C LYS A 140 -0.41 -6.29 -13.91
N ASN A 141 -1.39 -7.13 -14.20
CA ASN A 141 -2.69 -6.71 -14.69
C ASN A 141 -3.49 -5.94 -13.61
N LEU A 142 -3.26 -6.18 -12.31
CA LEU A 142 -3.92 -5.43 -11.23
C LEU A 142 -3.75 -3.91 -11.38
N HIS A 143 -2.51 -3.45 -11.64
CA HIS A 143 -2.26 -2.03 -11.86
C HIS A 143 -3.02 -1.51 -13.08
N GLN A 144 -3.03 -2.26 -14.19
CA GLN A 144 -3.73 -1.86 -15.41
C GLN A 144 -5.24 -1.75 -15.18
N THR A 145 -5.82 -2.69 -14.42
CA THR A 145 -7.24 -2.70 -14.08
C THR A 145 -7.58 -1.55 -13.13
N ALA A 146 -6.74 -1.24 -12.14
CA ALA A 146 -6.91 -0.06 -11.29
C ALA A 146 -6.90 1.25 -12.10
N VAL A 147 -6.01 1.36 -13.10
CA VAL A 147 -5.97 2.52 -14.01
C VAL A 147 -7.22 2.62 -14.89
N ARG A 148 -7.81 1.50 -15.32
CA ARG A 148 -9.08 1.51 -16.07
C ARG A 148 -10.24 1.97 -15.19
N ILE A 149 -10.33 1.47 -13.97
CA ILE A 149 -11.37 1.88 -13.01
C ILE A 149 -11.24 3.38 -12.71
N GLU A 150 -10.02 3.87 -12.51
CA GLU A 150 -9.71 5.29 -12.26
C GLU A 150 -10.30 6.23 -13.31
N GLN A 151 -10.36 5.84 -14.59
CA GLN A 151 -10.90 6.68 -15.68
C GLN A 151 -12.38 7.05 -15.48
N HIS A 152 -13.13 6.21 -14.78
CA HIS A 152 -14.56 6.38 -14.53
C HIS A 152 -14.88 6.56 -13.05
N PHE A 153 -13.86 6.59 -12.19
CA PHE A 153 -14.05 6.71 -10.75
C PHE A 153 -14.34 8.16 -10.34
N THR A 154 -15.43 8.35 -9.60
CA THR A 154 -15.76 9.64 -8.99
C THR A 154 -15.35 9.60 -7.51
N PRO A 155 -14.35 10.40 -7.09
CA PRO A 155 -13.96 10.47 -5.69
C PRO A 155 -15.11 10.91 -4.79
N ASN A 156 -15.13 10.35 -3.59
CA ASN A 156 -15.99 10.78 -2.49
C ASN A 156 -15.13 11.15 -1.28
N ASP A 157 -15.75 11.76 -0.26
CA ASP A 157 -15.06 12.23 0.95
C ASP A 157 -15.00 11.15 2.05
N GLU A 158 -14.98 9.86 1.68
CA GLU A 158 -15.09 8.73 2.62
C GLU A 158 -13.74 8.17 3.13
N MET A 159 -12.63 8.84 2.81
CA MET A 159 -11.29 8.40 3.24
C MET A 159 -11.18 8.22 4.76
N GLU A 160 -11.79 9.11 5.53
CA GLU A 160 -11.79 9.00 7.00
C GLU A 160 -12.58 7.76 7.47
N ALA A 161 -13.72 7.47 6.83
CA ALA A 161 -14.53 6.29 7.14
C ALA A 161 -13.79 4.98 6.80
N LEU A 162 -13.03 4.97 5.69
CA LEU A 162 -12.13 3.87 5.36
C LEU A 162 -11.08 3.66 6.44
N ILE A 163 -10.41 4.72 6.89
CA ILE A 163 -9.41 4.64 7.96
C ILE A 163 -10.03 4.11 9.26
N GLU A 164 -11.24 4.56 9.60
CA GLU A 164 -11.97 4.09 10.77
C GLU A 164 -12.31 2.60 10.68
N ARG A 165 -12.76 2.14 9.52
CA ARG A 165 -13.00 0.72 9.26
C ARG A 165 -11.73 -0.11 9.39
N GLU A 166 -10.62 0.37 8.84
CA GLU A 166 -9.31 -0.29 8.94
C GLU A 166 -8.85 -0.45 10.40
N TRP A 167 -9.05 0.59 11.21
CA TRP A 167 -8.79 0.54 12.66
C TRP A 167 -9.71 -0.44 13.39
N ALA A 168 -11.01 -0.45 13.08
CA ALA A 168 -12.00 -1.32 13.71
C ALA A 168 -11.71 -2.80 13.46
N GLU A 169 -11.31 -3.13 12.23
CA GLU A 169 -11.03 -4.50 11.79
C GLU A 169 -9.57 -4.94 12.07
N SER A 170 -8.68 -4.02 12.44
CA SER A 170 -7.23 -4.22 12.59
C SER A 170 -6.85 -5.48 13.39
N ARG A 171 -7.58 -5.78 14.47
CA ARG A 171 -7.36 -6.97 15.32
C ARG A 171 -7.45 -8.29 14.54
N GLN A 172 -8.39 -8.38 13.62
CA GLN A 172 -8.64 -9.59 12.83
C GLN A 172 -7.42 -9.93 11.95
N TYR A 173 -6.71 -8.89 11.51
CA TYR A 173 -5.58 -8.97 10.59
C TYR A 173 -4.20 -8.88 11.27
N GLY A 174 -4.15 -8.99 12.60
CA GLY A 174 -2.89 -8.92 13.35
C GLY A 174 -2.30 -7.51 13.45
N GLY A 175 -3.17 -6.49 13.45
CA GLY A 175 -2.82 -5.08 13.57
C GLY A 175 -1.71 -4.81 14.59
N ARG A 176 -0.64 -4.16 14.14
CA ARG A 176 0.54 -3.91 14.97
C ARG A 176 1.06 -2.49 14.78
N THR A 177 1.40 -1.84 15.88
CA THR A 177 2.12 -0.57 15.92
C THR A 177 3.42 -0.73 16.71
N VAL A 178 4.22 0.32 16.80
CA VAL A 178 5.39 0.41 17.68
C VAL A 178 5.02 0.22 19.15
N ALA A 179 3.77 0.49 19.54
CA ALA A 179 3.26 0.26 20.88
C ALA A 179 2.80 -1.20 21.11
N GLY A 180 2.82 -2.05 20.07
CA GLY A 180 2.48 -3.47 20.18
C GLY A 180 1.23 -3.87 19.39
N LEU A 181 0.60 -4.96 19.84
CA LEU A 181 -0.58 -5.54 19.18
C LEU A 181 -1.83 -4.69 19.47
N VAL A 182 -2.51 -4.30 18.40
CA VAL A 182 -3.78 -3.57 18.47
C VAL A 182 -4.82 -4.46 19.14
N GLY A 183 -5.38 -3.98 20.25
CA GLY A 183 -6.39 -4.71 21.00
C GLY A 183 -5.89 -5.66 22.07
N ALA A 184 -4.58 -5.77 22.28
CA ALA A 184 -4.06 -6.24 23.56
C ALA A 184 -4.54 -5.29 24.67
N SER A 185 -4.54 -5.75 25.93
CA SER A 185 -4.92 -4.99 27.14
C SER A 185 -4.08 -3.73 27.43
N ASP A 186 -3.31 -3.26 26.45
CA ASP A 186 -2.41 -2.11 26.50
C ASP A 186 -3.12 -0.83 25.95
N PRO A 187 -3.21 0.26 26.74
CA PRO A 187 -3.82 1.51 26.30
C PRO A 187 -3.11 2.20 25.11
N GLY A 188 -1.86 1.81 24.78
CA GLY A 188 -1.08 2.41 23.69
C GLY A 188 -1.50 2.00 22.27
N ALA A 189 -2.27 0.91 22.11
CA ALA A 189 -2.63 0.35 20.81
C ALA A 189 -4.04 0.77 20.33
N ARG A 190 -4.49 1.97 20.71
CA ARG A 190 -5.73 2.61 20.24
C ARG A 190 -5.41 3.65 19.16
N ARG A 191 -6.39 4.02 18.33
CA ARG A 191 -6.23 5.11 17.35
C ARG A 191 -5.75 6.36 18.10
N PRO A 192 -4.56 6.91 17.78
CA PRO A 192 -4.08 8.10 18.48
C PRO A 192 -5.07 9.25 18.25
N PRO A 193 -5.41 10.04 19.29
CA PRO A 193 -6.27 11.21 19.10
C PRO A 193 -5.63 12.17 18.10
N LYS A 194 -6.43 12.94 17.34
CA LYS A 194 -5.96 13.93 16.34
C LYS A 194 -5.06 15.05 16.90
N LYS A 195 -4.68 15.01 18.19
CA LYS A 195 -3.72 15.94 18.78
C LYS A 195 -2.32 15.55 18.36
N GLN A 196 -1.76 16.41 17.52
CA GLN A 196 -0.33 16.52 17.26
C GLN A 196 0.43 16.42 18.57
N LEU A 197 1.33 15.44 18.67
CA LEU A 197 2.30 15.37 19.75
C LEU A 197 3.19 16.61 19.60
N SER A 198 3.00 17.59 20.48
CA SER A 198 3.98 18.65 20.71
C SER A 198 5.19 17.99 21.38
N LEU A 199 6.15 17.54 20.58
CA LEU A 199 7.49 17.26 21.07
C LEU A 199 8.29 18.56 20.92
N PHE A 200 8.37 19.26 22.06
CA PHE A 200 8.99 20.57 22.31
C PHE A 200 8.23 21.79 21.79
#